data_AF-A0A3D1WGP6-F1
#
_entry.id   AF-A0A3D1WGP6-F1
#
_cell.length_a   1.000
_cell.length_b   1.000
_cell.length_c   1.000
_cell.angle_alpha   90.00
_cell.angle_beta   90.00
_cell.angle_gamma   90.00
#
_symmetry.space_group_name_H-M   'P 1'
#
loop_
_entity.id
_entity.type
_entity.pdbx_description
1 polymer ?
#
loop_
_entity_poly.entity_id
_entity_poly.type
_entity_poly.pdbx_seq_one_letter_code
_entity_poly.pdbx_strand_id
1 'polypeptide(L)'
;MLAVNIKGYDKAKIAKQSDHTVHNIVGAISRLFPGGLAEPLLMRLAEYMVFDALIGNTDRHHENWGLNLRLGKDPRAFVMGVAPSFDHASALGRECLDERAAKLLAEDRVPQYVNAGRGGVYWEPLGNKGANPLALVKLAAGRYPTYFAPALAKVCKLTEDDARQMISRIPKNLASDVSKRLALAILVYSLSELKRIQT
;
A
#
# COMPACT_ATOMS: atom_id res chain seq x y z
N MET A 1 -3.04 9.22 -16.34
CA MET A 1 -3.38 9.46 -14.92
C MET A 1 -4.91 9.42 -14.82
N LEU A 2 -5.53 8.66 -13.90
CA LEU A 2 -7.01 8.64 -13.81
C LEU A 2 -7.50 9.98 -13.28
N ALA A 3 -7.80 10.88 -14.21
CA ALA A 3 -8.81 11.90 -14.06
C ALA A 3 -10.00 11.54 -14.95
N VAL A 4 -10.50 10.28 -14.83
CA VAL A 4 -11.78 9.92 -15.44
C VAL A 4 -12.84 10.68 -14.66
N ASN A 5 -13.64 11.47 -15.38
CA ASN A 5 -14.65 12.41 -14.89
C ASN A 5 -15.61 11.77 -13.88
N ILE A 6 -15.22 11.73 -12.61
CA ILE A 6 -16.14 11.48 -11.50
C ILE A 6 -16.95 12.77 -11.36
N LYS A 7 -18.25 12.72 -11.67
CA LYS A 7 -19.17 13.85 -11.41
C LYS A 7 -19.15 14.15 -9.90
N GLY A 8 -18.66 15.33 -9.53
CA GLY A 8 -18.45 15.77 -8.14
C GLY A 8 -16.98 15.78 -7.68
N TYR A 9 -16.04 15.32 -8.51
CA TYR A 9 -14.61 15.30 -8.19
C TYR A 9 -13.95 16.63 -8.55
N ASP A 10 -13.62 17.40 -7.52
CA ASP A 10 -12.92 18.67 -7.68
C ASP A 10 -11.42 18.42 -7.93
N LYS A 11 -11.05 18.49 -9.21
CA LYS A 11 -9.67 18.34 -9.70
C LYS A 11 -8.72 19.43 -9.14
N ALA A 12 -9.23 20.48 -8.50
CA ALA A 12 -8.42 21.57 -7.95
C ALA A 12 -7.91 21.32 -6.52
N LYS A 13 -8.37 20.27 -5.82
CA LYS A 13 -7.93 19.98 -4.44
C LYS A 13 -6.80 18.95 -4.40
N ILE A 14 -5.57 19.48 -4.35
CA ILE A 14 -4.30 18.72 -4.35
C ILE A 14 -3.98 18.10 -2.97
N ALA A 15 -4.71 18.43 -1.89
CA ALA A 15 -4.47 17.87 -0.55
C ALA A 15 -5.76 17.63 0.26
N LYS A 16 -5.72 16.60 1.14
CA LYS A 16 -6.78 16.21 2.09
C LYS A 16 -8.12 15.80 1.47
N GLN A 17 -8.09 14.91 0.49
CA GLN A 17 -9.31 14.25 0.01
C GLN A 17 -9.67 13.09 0.95
N SER A 18 -10.33 13.39 2.07
CA SER A 18 -10.81 12.39 3.03
C SER A 18 -11.84 11.42 2.41
N ASP A 19 -12.41 11.77 1.25
CA ASP A 19 -13.24 10.89 0.43
C ASP A 19 -12.48 9.74 -0.25
N HIS A 20 -11.15 9.72 -0.17
CA HIS A 20 -10.30 8.65 -0.69
C HIS A 20 -10.32 7.40 0.22
N THR A 21 -11.53 6.89 0.47
CA THR A 21 -11.77 5.72 1.30
C THR A 21 -11.74 4.44 0.47
N VAL A 22 -11.40 3.30 1.10
CA VAL A 22 -11.50 1.97 0.46
C VAL A 22 -12.91 1.73 -0.08
N HIS A 23 -13.93 2.14 0.67
CA HIS A 23 -15.33 2.01 0.24
C HIS A 23 -15.61 2.79 -1.05
N ASN A 24 -15.17 4.06 -1.12
CA ASN A 24 -15.37 4.90 -2.30
C ASN A 24 -14.56 4.41 -3.50
N ILE A 25 -13.35 3.88 -3.28
CA ILE A 25 -12.53 3.25 -4.33
C ILE A 25 -13.27 2.05 -4.93
N VAL A 26 -13.75 1.14 -4.07
CA VAL A 26 -14.53 -0.03 -4.50
C VAL A 26 -15.77 0.41 -5.28
N GLY A 27 -16.58 1.33 -4.72
CA GLY A 27 -17.78 1.82 -5.38
C GLY A 27 -17.53 2.54 -6.71
N ALA A 28 -16.44 3.33 -6.81
CA ALA A 28 -16.09 4.01 -8.04
C ALA A 28 -15.67 3.03 -9.14
N ILE A 29 -14.79 2.09 -8.83
CA ILE A 29 -14.31 1.07 -9.79
C ILE A 29 -15.46 0.17 -10.24
N SER A 30 -16.31 -0.29 -9.32
CA SER A 30 -17.48 -1.11 -9.68
C SER A 30 -18.47 -0.40 -10.60
N ARG A 31 -18.65 0.92 -10.44
CA ARG A 31 -19.53 1.71 -11.32
C ARG A 31 -18.90 2.00 -12.68
N LEU A 32 -17.61 2.29 -12.72
CA LEU A 32 -16.91 2.62 -13.96
C LEU A 32 -16.68 1.37 -14.84
N PHE A 33 -16.58 0.19 -14.22
CA PHE A 33 -16.20 -1.05 -14.89
C PHE A 33 -17.16 -2.21 -14.57
N PRO A 34 -18.41 -2.15 -15.06
CA PRO A 34 -19.39 -3.21 -14.85
C PRO A 34 -19.01 -4.50 -15.61
N GLY A 35 -19.73 -5.60 -15.35
CA GLY A 35 -19.59 -6.85 -16.13
C GLY A 35 -18.35 -7.69 -15.79
N GLY A 36 -17.91 -7.69 -14.53
CA GLY A 36 -16.79 -8.51 -14.05
C GLY A 36 -15.40 -7.89 -14.23
N LEU A 37 -15.30 -6.72 -14.88
CA LEU A 37 -14.03 -6.02 -15.08
C LEU A 37 -13.49 -5.34 -13.82
N ALA A 38 -14.37 -5.01 -12.87
CA ALA A 38 -14.00 -4.35 -11.62
C ALA A 38 -13.17 -5.24 -10.68
N GLU A 39 -13.50 -6.53 -10.59
CA GLU A 39 -12.90 -7.43 -9.59
C GLU A 39 -11.38 -7.60 -9.79
N PRO A 40 -10.87 -7.91 -10.99
CA PRO A 40 -9.42 -7.99 -11.21
C PRO A 40 -8.67 -6.68 -10.88
N LEU A 41 -9.29 -5.53 -11.15
CA LEU A 41 -8.71 -4.23 -10.79
C LEU A 41 -8.68 -4.03 -9.27
N LEU A 42 -9.77 -4.36 -8.58
CA LEU A 42 -9.87 -4.25 -7.12
C LEU A 42 -8.90 -5.20 -6.40
N MET A 43 -8.74 -6.42 -6.90
CA MET A 43 -7.73 -7.36 -6.39
C MET A 43 -6.32 -6.79 -6.52
N ARG A 44 -6.01 -6.14 -7.65
CA ARG A 44 -4.70 -5.53 -7.88
C ARG A 44 -4.47 -4.29 -7.01
N LEU A 45 -5.50 -3.48 -6.79
CA LEU A 45 -5.43 -2.34 -5.86
C LEU A 45 -5.26 -2.79 -4.41
N ALA A 46 -5.97 -3.86 -4.01
CA ALA A 46 -5.79 -4.47 -2.69
C ALA A 46 -4.35 -5.01 -2.51
N GLU A 47 -3.76 -5.61 -3.55
CA GLU A 47 -2.36 -6.03 -3.54
C GLU A 47 -1.40 -4.86 -3.26
N TYR A 48 -1.68 -3.67 -3.80
CA TYR A 48 -0.85 -2.48 -3.55
C TYR A 48 -0.96 -2.01 -2.10
N MET A 49 -2.17 -1.99 -1.54
CA MET A 49 -2.38 -1.61 -0.13
C MET A 49 -1.73 -2.62 0.82
N VAL A 50 -1.79 -3.92 0.51
CA VAL A 50 -1.10 -4.97 1.28
C VAL A 50 0.42 -4.79 1.19
N PHE A 51 0.94 -4.46 0.01
CA PHE A 51 2.37 -4.19 -0.16
C PHE A 51 2.81 -2.94 0.59
N ASP A 52 2.05 -1.84 0.53
CA ASP A 52 2.31 -0.62 1.29
C ASP A 52 2.33 -0.91 2.80
N ALA A 53 1.40 -1.72 3.29
CA ALA A 53 1.38 -2.15 4.68
C ALA A 53 2.60 -2.98 5.06
N LEU A 54 3.08 -3.87 4.17
CA LEU A 54 4.27 -4.69 4.39
C LEU A 54 5.55 -3.84 4.52
N ILE A 55 5.69 -2.80 3.70
CA ILE A 55 6.89 -1.96 3.67
C ILE A 55 6.77 -0.67 4.51
N GLY A 56 5.63 -0.46 5.17
CA GLY A 56 5.34 0.74 5.95
C GLY A 56 5.23 2.02 5.11
N ASN A 57 4.75 1.93 3.87
CA ASN A 57 4.60 3.10 2.99
C ASN A 57 3.37 3.93 3.38
N THR A 58 3.59 5.19 3.71
CA THR A 58 2.53 6.12 4.12
C THR A 58 2.07 7.07 3.02
N ASP A 59 2.69 7.06 1.85
CA ASP A 59 2.49 8.08 0.82
C ASP A 59 1.68 7.58 -0.39
N ARG A 60 0.74 6.68 -0.12
CA ARG A 60 -0.20 6.19 -1.14
C ARG A 60 -1.31 7.21 -1.34
N HIS A 61 -1.12 8.16 -2.26
CA HIS A 61 -2.17 9.07 -2.73
C HIS A 61 -2.73 8.64 -4.09
N HIS A 62 -3.88 9.20 -4.46
CA HIS A 62 -4.66 8.83 -5.65
C HIS A 62 -3.90 8.97 -6.99
N GLU A 63 -2.84 9.77 -7.04
CA GLU A 63 -2.00 9.93 -8.24
C GLU A 63 -0.95 8.82 -8.39
N ASN A 64 -0.66 8.07 -7.31
CA ASN A 64 0.26 6.93 -7.34
C ASN A 64 -0.41 5.65 -7.88
N TRP A 65 -1.48 5.83 -8.68
CA TRP A 65 -2.20 4.80 -9.42
C TRP A 65 -2.38 5.20 -10.88
N GLY A 66 -2.20 4.22 -11.77
CA GLY A 66 -2.58 4.33 -13.17
C GLY A 66 -3.40 3.11 -13.59
N LEU A 67 -4.43 3.31 -14.42
CA LEU A 67 -4.94 2.22 -15.25
C LEU A 67 -4.24 2.26 -16.58
N ASN A 68 -3.92 1.09 -17.12
CA ASN A 68 -3.48 0.94 -18.49
C ASN A 68 -4.65 0.45 -19.35
N LEU A 69 -4.82 1.11 -20.49
CA LEU A 69 -5.69 0.66 -21.56
C LEU A 69 -4.79 0.16 -22.67
N ARG A 70 -4.82 -1.14 -22.95
CA ARG A 70 -4.13 -1.73 -24.08
C ARG A 70 -5.16 -1.96 -25.17
N LEU A 71 -5.00 -1.27 -26.29
CA LEU A 71 -5.79 -1.52 -27.49
C LEU A 71 -5.35 -2.87 -28.06
N GLY A 72 -6.31 -3.76 -28.30
CA GLY A 72 -6.09 -4.99 -29.02
C GLY A 72 -5.90 -4.74 -30.51
N LYS A 73 -5.73 -5.81 -31.28
CA LYS A 73 -5.71 -5.74 -32.76
C LYS A 73 -7.07 -5.29 -33.34
N ASP A 74 -8.16 -5.54 -32.62
CA ASP A 74 -9.45 -4.92 -32.89
C ASP A 74 -9.52 -3.57 -32.14
N PRO A 75 -9.72 -2.43 -32.83
CA PRO A 75 -9.87 -1.12 -32.20
C PRO A 75 -11.01 -1.02 -31.18
N ARG A 76 -11.96 -1.97 -31.22
CA ARG A 76 -13.09 -2.07 -30.27
C ARG A 76 -12.81 -2.98 -29.08
N ALA A 77 -11.74 -3.78 -29.12
CA ALA A 77 -11.30 -4.61 -28.02
C ALA A 77 -10.18 -3.91 -27.25
N PHE A 78 -10.46 -3.50 -26.01
CA PHE A 78 -9.44 -2.99 -25.10
C PHE A 78 -9.29 -3.94 -23.92
N VAL A 79 -8.04 -4.22 -23.54
CA VAL A 79 -7.71 -4.88 -22.28
C VAL A 79 -7.35 -3.79 -21.28
N MET A 80 -8.11 -3.75 -20.21
CA MET A 80 -7.89 -2.81 -19.13
C MET A 80 -7.16 -3.51 -17.98
N GLY A 81 -6.17 -2.84 -17.40
CA GLY A 81 -5.47 -3.30 -16.21
C GLY A 81 -5.06 -2.15 -15.31
N VAL A 82 -4.35 -2.49 -14.24
CA VAL A 82 -3.66 -1.50 -13.41
C VAL A 82 -2.19 -1.45 -13.85
N ALA A 83 -1.65 -0.24 -13.99
CA ALA A 83 -0.23 -0.03 -14.19
C ALA A 83 0.55 -0.65 -13.02
N PRO A 84 1.80 -1.14 -13.23
CA PRO A 84 2.65 -1.60 -12.13
C PRO A 84 2.71 -0.57 -11.01
N SER A 85 2.80 -1.01 -9.74
CA SER A 85 2.95 -0.07 -8.63
C SER A 85 4.28 0.67 -8.73
N PHE A 86 4.28 1.97 -8.47
CA PHE A 86 5.46 2.82 -8.50
C PHE A 86 5.45 3.78 -7.30
N ASP A 87 6.56 4.52 -7.17
CA ASP A 87 6.80 5.53 -6.15
C ASP A 87 6.62 5.01 -4.71
N HIS A 88 7.55 4.12 -4.32
CA HIS A 88 7.61 3.53 -2.98
C HIS A 88 8.74 4.14 -2.15
N ALA A 89 9.23 5.33 -2.52
CA ALA A 89 10.39 5.96 -1.89
C ALA A 89 10.12 6.40 -0.43
N SER A 90 8.86 6.60 -0.08
CA SER A 90 8.37 6.97 1.27
C SER A 90 8.09 5.74 2.15
N ALA A 91 8.99 4.74 2.12
CA ALA A 91 8.84 3.46 2.82
C ALA A 91 10.10 3.06 3.61
N LEU A 92 10.01 1.98 4.39
CA LEU A 92 11.12 1.33 5.09
C LEU A 92 11.96 2.25 6.00
N GLY A 93 11.35 3.32 6.52
CA GLY A 93 12.01 4.27 7.40
C GLY A 93 13.06 5.14 6.73
N ARG A 94 12.95 5.38 5.41
CA ARG A 94 13.88 6.19 4.61
C ARG A 94 14.19 7.57 5.22
N GLU A 95 13.23 8.18 5.91
CA GLU A 95 13.39 9.49 6.55
C GLU A 95 14.09 9.43 7.92
N CYS A 96 14.32 8.24 8.47
CA CYS A 96 15.04 8.06 9.72
C CYS A 96 16.55 8.10 9.49
N LEU A 97 17.18 9.17 9.97
CA LEU A 97 18.64 9.23 10.09
C LEU A 97 19.18 8.17 11.04
N ASP A 98 20.47 7.84 10.89
CA ASP A 98 21.14 6.74 11.59
C ASP A 98 21.01 6.84 13.12
N GLU A 99 21.07 8.04 13.70
CA GLU A 99 20.91 8.24 15.15
C GLU A 99 19.49 7.88 15.62
N ARG A 100 18.47 8.28 14.86
CA ARG A 100 17.07 7.96 15.15
C ARG A 100 16.81 6.47 14.93
N ALA A 101 17.38 5.88 13.88
CA ALA A 101 17.29 4.46 13.60
C ALA A 101 17.91 3.62 14.73
N ALA A 102 19.11 3.97 15.17
CA ALA A 102 19.79 3.33 16.29
C ALA A 102 18.95 3.40 17.58
N LYS A 103 18.37 4.57 17.87
CA LYS A 103 17.50 4.77 19.03
C LYS A 103 16.24 3.90 18.98
N LEU A 104 15.55 3.88 17.84
CA LEU A 104 14.35 3.06 17.66
C LEU A 104 14.64 1.57 17.84
N LEU A 105 15.79 1.10 17.34
CA LEU A 105 16.22 -0.29 17.48
C LEU A 105 16.62 -0.63 18.92
N ALA A 106 17.36 0.25 19.60
CA ALA A 106 17.84 0.03 20.96
C ALA A 106 16.70 0.04 21.99
N GLU A 107 15.68 0.86 21.78
CA GLU A 107 14.51 1.00 22.67
C GLU A 107 13.37 0.02 22.33
N ASP A 108 13.53 -0.86 21.32
CA ASP A 108 12.47 -1.73 20.79
C ASP A 108 11.18 -0.97 20.41
N ARG A 109 11.36 0.18 19.75
CA ARG A 109 10.27 1.12 19.41
C ARG A 109 9.79 1.06 17.96
N VAL A 110 10.27 0.09 17.20
CA VAL A 110 9.89 -0.11 15.80
C VAL A 110 8.38 -0.35 15.64
N PRO A 111 7.70 -1.17 16.48
CA PRO A 111 6.25 -1.33 16.41
C PRO A 111 5.48 0.00 16.54
N GLN A 112 5.87 0.83 17.50
CA GLN A 112 5.24 2.12 17.78
C GLN A 112 5.47 3.08 16.62
N TYR A 113 6.68 3.08 16.04
CA TYR A 113 6.99 3.84 14.84
C TYR A 113 6.09 3.44 13.66
N VAL A 114 5.99 2.14 13.35
CA VAL A 114 5.16 1.63 12.25
C VAL A 114 3.68 1.96 12.45
N ASN A 115 3.14 1.72 13.66
CA ASN A 115 1.72 1.97 13.98
C ASN A 115 1.36 3.47 14.04
N ALA A 116 2.35 4.33 14.30
CA ALA A 116 2.16 5.78 14.28
C ALA A 116 2.02 6.34 12.85
N GLY A 117 2.51 5.62 11.84
CA GLY A 117 2.39 6.01 10.43
C GLY A 117 0.95 6.30 10.01
N ARG A 118 0.77 7.25 9.09
CA ARG A 118 -0.54 7.67 8.57
C ARG A 118 -0.48 7.71 7.05
N GLY A 119 -1.28 6.86 6.42
CA GLY A 119 -1.34 6.71 4.96
C GLY A 119 -2.11 7.83 4.26
N GLY A 120 -2.07 7.84 2.93
CA GLY A 120 -2.93 8.68 2.08
C GLY A 120 -4.33 8.10 1.80
N VAL A 121 -4.58 6.85 2.17
CA VAL A 121 -5.89 6.18 2.02
C VAL A 121 -6.64 6.19 3.36
N TYR A 122 -7.94 6.49 3.29
CA TYR A 122 -8.81 6.63 4.45
C TYR A 122 -9.64 5.36 4.66
N TRP A 123 -10.02 5.09 5.92
CA TRP A 123 -11.07 4.12 6.21
C TRP A 123 -12.45 4.77 6.17
N GLU A 124 -12.58 5.93 6.83
CA GLU A 124 -13.83 6.70 6.91
C GLU A 124 -13.69 8.10 6.30
N PRO A 125 -14.76 8.64 5.69
CA PRO A 125 -14.71 9.87 4.89
C PRO A 125 -14.42 11.16 5.66
N LEU A 126 -14.52 11.13 7.00
CA LEU A 126 -14.42 12.31 7.87
C LEU A 126 -13.25 12.23 8.87
N GLY A 127 -12.33 11.30 8.66
CA GLY A 127 -11.10 11.26 9.44
C GLY A 127 -10.20 12.46 9.14
N ASN A 128 -9.72 13.15 10.17
CA ASN A 128 -8.75 14.25 10.00
C ASN A 128 -7.37 13.78 9.49
N LYS A 129 -7.13 12.46 9.43
CA LYS A 129 -5.87 11.83 8.98
C LYS A 129 -6.19 10.50 8.30
N GLY A 130 -5.42 10.16 7.26
CA GLY A 130 -5.55 8.85 6.61
C GLY A 130 -5.15 7.71 7.53
N ALA A 131 -5.64 6.51 7.22
CA ALA A 131 -5.46 5.34 8.07
C ALA A 131 -3.99 4.88 8.02
N ASN A 132 -3.52 4.31 9.13
CA ASN A 132 -2.27 3.57 9.10
C ASN A 132 -2.37 2.41 8.08
N PRO A 133 -1.37 2.15 7.22
CA PRO A 133 -1.43 1.10 6.21
C PRO A 133 -1.79 -0.30 6.76
N LEU A 134 -1.20 -0.73 7.89
CA LEU A 134 -1.54 -2.01 8.51
C LEU A 134 -2.97 -2.01 9.04
N ALA A 135 -3.38 -0.95 9.74
CA ALA A 135 -4.74 -0.82 10.25
C ALA A 135 -5.78 -0.82 9.12
N LEU A 136 -5.47 -0.15 8.01
CA LEU A 136 -6.31 -0.11 6.81
C LEU A 136 -6.50 -1.52 6.24
N VAL A 137 -5.42 -2.28 6.07
CA VAL A 137 -5.49 -3.65 5.54
C VAL A 137 -6.25 -4.57 6.49
N LYS A 138 -6.07 -4.45 7.81
CA LYS A 138 -6.83 -5.22 8.80
C LYS A 138 -8.34 -5.03 8.64
N LEU A 139 -8.79 -3.78 8.53
CA LEU A 139 -10.21 -3.45 8.38
C LEU A 139 -10.74 -3.84 6.99
N ALA A 140 -9.98 -3.53 5.94
CA ALA A 140 -10.37 -3.80 4.56
C ALA A 140 -10.43 -5.29 4.23
N ALA A 141 -9.52 -6.10 4.78
CA ALA A 141 -9.53 -7.55 4.60
C ALA A 141 -10.78 -8.20 5.21
N GLY A 142 -11.25 -7.71 6.36
CA GLY A 142 -12.51 -8.17 6.96
C GLY A 142 -13.74 -7.78 6.14
N ARG A 143 -13.74 -6.58 5.53
CA ARG A 143 -14.90 -6.07 4.77
C ARG A 143 -14.94 -6.56 3.32
N TYR A 144 -13.78 -6.75 2.69
CA TYR A 144 -13.60 -7.09 1.29
C TYR A 144 -12.64 -8.28 1.11
N PRO A 145 -12.93 -9.44 1.73
CA PRO A 145 -12.02 -10.59 1.74
C PRO A 145 -11.67 -11.09 0.34
N THR A 146 -12.63 -11.05 -0.60
CA THR A 146 -12.43 -11.42 -2.01
C THR A 146 -11.24 -10.70 -2.66
N TYR A 147 -11.04 -9.42 -2.33
CA TYR A 147 -9.97 -8.62 -2.95
C TYR A 147 -8.64 -8.76 -2.21
N PHE A 148 -8.65 -8.85 -0.88
CA PHE A 148 -7.44 -8.81 -0.06
C PHE A 148 -6.83 -10.19 0.23
N ALA A 149 -7.64 -11.25 0.34
CA ALA A 149 -7.17 -12.58 0.72
C ALA A 149 -6.06 -13.12 -0.21
N PRO A 150 -6.12 -12.95 -1.55
CA PRO A 150 -5.06 -13.46 -2.44
C PRO A 150 -3.71 -12.75 -2.24
N ALA A 151 -3.71 -11.45 -1.94
CA ALA A 151 -2.48 -10.72 -1.66
C ALA A 151 -1.90 -11.10 -0.28
N LEU A 152 -2.76 -11.22 0.74
CA LEU A 152 -2.36 -11.71 2.06
C LEU A 152 -1.78 -13.13 2.01
N ALA A 153 -2.36 -14.02 1.20
CA ALA A 153 -1.84 -15.38 1.01
C ALA A 153 -0.43 -15.38 0.39
N LYS A 154 -0.10 -14.41 -0.48
CA LYS A 154 1.28 -14.25 -0.99
C LYS A 154 2.23 -13.80 0.12
N VAL A 155 1.83 -12.80 0.91
CA VAL A 155 2.63 -12.31 2.04
C VAL A 155 2.88 -13.40 3.09
N CYS A 156 1.88 -14.24 3.35
CA CYS A 156 2.00 -15.32 4.34
C CYS A 156 3.08 -16.36 3.97
N LYS A 157 3.44 -16.48 2.69
CA LYS A 157 4.52 -17.36 2.23
C LYS A 157 5.92 -16.79 2.50
N LEU A 158 6.03 -15.47 2.70
CA LEU A 158 7.32 -14.84 2.99
C LEU A 158 7.77 -15.19 4.41
N THR A 159 9.05 -15.47 4.56
CA THR A 159 9.71 -15.72 5.83
C THR A 159 10.53 -14.50 6.27
N GLU A 160 10.95 -14.53 7.53
CA GLU A 160 11.92 -13.55 8.01
C GLU A 160 13.28 -13.68 7.28
N ASP A 161 13.67 -14.89 6.87
CA ASP A 161 14.90 -15.10 6.10
C ASP A 161 14.80 -14.47 4.71
N ASP A 162 13.65 -14.60 4.03
CA ASP A 162 13.40 -13.90 2.76
C ASP A 162 13.58 -12.39 2.92
N ALA A 163 13.02 -11.81 3.99
CA ALA A 163 13.18 -10.40 4.31
C ALA A 163 14.66 -10.01 4.54
N ARG A 164 15.40 -10.83 5.30
CA ARG A 164 16.85 -10.65 5.53
C ARG A 164 17.63 -10.68 4.23
N GLN A 165 17.35 -11.65 3.36
CA GLN A 165 18.00 -11.78 2.04
C GLN A 165 17.67 -10.62 1.11
N MET A 166 16.45 -10.07 1.15
CA MET A 166 16.10 -8.89 0.35
C MET A 166 16.89 -7.66 0.79
N ILE A 167 16.96 -7.41 2.10
CA ILE A 167 17.67 -6.25 2.65
C ILE A 167 19.20 -6.38 2.50
N SER A 168 19.76 -7.58 2.61
CA SER A 168 21.22 -7.80 2.51
C SER A 168 21.78 -7.48 1.12
N ARG A 169 20.96 -7.54 0.07
CA ARG A 169 21.34 -7.19 -1.31
C ARG A 169 21.55 -5.70 -1.51
N ILE A 170 21.11 -4.84 -0.58
CA ILE A 170 21.30 -3.39 -0.67
C ILE A 170 22.80 -3.10 -0.46
N PRO A 171 23.49 -2.44 -1.40
CA PRO A 171 24.89 -2.06 -1.26
C PRO A 171 25.16 -1.15 -0.05
N LYS A 172 26.32 -1.26 0.58
CA LYS A 172 26.70 -0.45 1.76
C LYS A 172 26.86 1.04 1.45
N ASN A 173 27.19 1.40 0.21
CA ASN A 173 27.28 2.79 -0.23
C ASN A 173 25.89 3.45 -0.43
N LEU A 174 24.81 2.66 -0.49
CA LEU A 174 23.45 3.18 -0.63
C LEU A 174 22.68 3.22 0.69
N ALA A 175 23.03 2.37 1.66
CA ALA A 175 22.43 2.37 2.99
C ALA A 175 23.43 1.90 4.04
N SER A 176 23.44 2.60 5.18
CA SER A 176 24.22 2.22 6.35
C SER A 176 23.72 0.89 6.94
N ASP A 177 24.57 0.24 7.74
CA ASP A 177 24.20 -1.02 8.39
C ASP A 177 23.05 -0.82 9.41
N VAL A 178 22.97 0.35 10.07
CA VAL A 178 21.86 0.66 10.99
C VAL A 178 20.55 0.95 10.25
N SER A 179 20.60 1.66 9.12
CA SER A 179 19.42 1.89 8.28
C SER A 179 18.86 0.58 7.72
N LYS A 180 19.72 -0.35 7.28
CA LYS A 180 19.30 -1.70 6.87
C LYS A 180 18.66 -2.49 8.00
N ARG A 181 19.21 -2.41 9.21
CA ARG A 181 18.62 -3.06 10.39
C ARG A 181 17.24 -2.50 10.73
N LEU A 182 17.05 -1.18 10.62
CA LEU A 182 15.74 -0.56 10.82
C LEU A 182 14.75 -1.02 9.75
N ALA A 183 15.13 -0.98 8.47
CA ALA A 183 14.28 -1.44 7.36
C ALA A 183 13.86 -2.91 7.54
N LEU A 184 14.79 -3.78 7.93
CA LEU A 184 14.49 -5.18 8.23
C LEU A 184 13.51 -5.30 9.41
N ALA A 185 13.72 -4.56 10.50
CA ALA A 185 12.84 -4.62 11.67
C ALA A 185 11.41 -4.15 11.32
N ILE A 186 11.26 -3.09 10.51
CA ILE A 186 9.97 -2.63 9.99
C ILE A 186 9.29 -3.73 9.17
N LEU A 187 10.03 -4.34 8.24
CA LEU A 187 9.52 -5.38 7.35
C LEU A 187 9.08 -6.63 8.12
N VAL A 188 9.89 -7.08 9.08
CA VAL A 188 9.58 -8.25 9.91
C VAL A 188 8.38 -8.00 10.82
N TYR A 189 8.32 -6.83 11.48
CA TYR A 189 7.18 -6.45 12.29
C TYR A 189 5.89 -6.43 11.45
N SER A 190 5.91 -5.73 10.32
CA SER A 190 4.75 -5.60 9.44
C SER A 190 4.32 -6.94 8.84
N LEU A 191 5.28 -7.80 8.46
CA LEU A 191 5.02 -9.17 8.01
C LEU A 191 4.30 -9.98 9.09
N SER A 192 4.75 -9.89 10.34
CA SER A 192 4.10 -10.60 11.47
C SER A 192 2.67 -10.12 11.68
N GLU A 193 2.41 -8.82 11.57
CA GLU A 193 1.09 -8.22 11.72
C GLU A 193 0.14 -8.64 10.60
N LEU A 194 0.63 -8.71 9.36
CA LEU A 194 -0.17 -9.15 8.21
C LEU A 194 -0.52 -10.64 8.29
N LYS A 195 0.41 -11.48 8.77
CA LYS A 195 0.14 -12.92 8.98
C LYS A 195 -0.97 -13.18 9.99
N ARG A 196 -1.08 -12.35 11.04
CA ARG A 196 -2.15 -12.44 12.05
C ARG A 196 -3.55 -12.16 11.49
N ILE A 197 -3.69 -11.58 10.31
CA ILE A 197 -5.00 -11.30 9.69
C ILE A 197 -5.64 -12.57 9.13
N GLN A 198 -4.83 -13.60 8.80
CA GLN A 198 -5.33 -14.86 8.25
C GLN A 198 -5.55 -15.95 9.30
N THR A 199 -5.27 -15.67 10.58
CA THR A 199 -5.47 -16.60 11.70
C THR A 199 -6.80 -16.30 12.37
#